data_AF-A0A645AYZ4-F1
#
_entry.id   AF-A0A645AYZ4-F1
#
_cell.length_a   1.000
_cell.length_b   1.000
_cell.length_c   1.000
_cell.angle_alpha   90.00
_cell.angle_beta   90.00
_cell.angle_gamma   90.00
#
_symmetry.space_group_name_H-M   'P 1'
#
loop_
_entity.id
_entity.type
_entity.pdbx_description
1 polymer ?
#
loop_
_entity_poly.entity_id
_entity_poly.type
_entity_poly.pdbx_seq_one_letter_code
_entity_poly.pdbx_strand_id
1 'polypeptide(L)' 'MLSLMKGRTCFFIAHRLSTIRDADTIMVIGDGEILERGTHKELMEKRERYYEMVMSQLGLDA' A
#
# COMPACT_ATOMS: atom_id res chain seq x y z
N MET A 1 -9.23 7.13 10.89
CA MET A 1 -9.49 5.81 10.27
C MET A 1 -9.44 4.69 11.28
N LEU A 2 -8.41 4.62 12.12
CA LEU A 2 -8.20 3.53 13.11
C LEU A 2 -9.43 3.22 14.01
N SER A 3 -10.18 4.22 14.50
CA SER A 3 -11.38 3.91 15.33
C SER A 3 -12.55 3.33 14.51
N LEU A 4 -12.65 3.65 13.21
CA LEU A 4 -13.66 3.10 12.30
C LEU A 4 -13.33 1.67 11.88
N MET A 5 -12.07 1.26 11.91
CA MET A 5 -11.66 -0.09 11.47
C MET A 5 -11.67 -1.12 12.61
N LYS A 6 -11.73 -0.66 13.86
CA LYS A 6 -11.64 -1.54 15.04
C LYS A 6 -12.77 -2.59 15.02
N GLY A 7 -12.38 -3.87 15.06
CA GLY A 7 -13.30 -5.00 15.11
C GLY A 7 -14.03 -5.30 13.80
N ARG A 8 -13.56 -4.77 12.67
CA ARG A 8 -14.17 -4.98 11.35
C ARG A 8 -13.10 -5.37 10.33
N THR A 9 -13.47 -6.22 9.38
CA THR A 9 -12.69 -6.37 8.15
C THR A 9 -12.94 -5.14 7.28
N CYS A 10 -11.88 -4.44 6.90
CA CYS A 10 -11.96 -3.22 6.13
C CYS A 10 -11.11 -3.32 4.87
N PHE A 11 -11.76 -3.12 3.72
CA PHE A 11 -11.09 -2.89 2.44
C PHE A 11 -11.24 -1.41 2.11
N PHE A 12 -10.13 -0.76 1.74
CA PHE A 12 -10.15 0.65 1.36
C PHE A 12 -9.13 0.89 0.25
N ILE A 13 -9.51 1.78 -0.68
CA ILE A 13 -8.60 2.26 -1.72
C ILE A 13 -7.89 3.48 -1.16
N ALA A 14 -6.56 3.40 -1.06
CA ALA A 14 -5.78 4.44 -0.43
C ALA A 14 -5.04 5.29 -1.47
N HIS A 15 -5.20 6.61 -1.37
CA HIS A 15 -4.40 7.59 -2.11
C HIS A 15 -3.26 8.17 -1.26
N ARG A 16 -3.33 8.01 0.08
CA ARG A 16 -2.34 8.53 1.03
C ARG A 16 -1.46 7.43 1.57
N LEU A 17 -0.14 7.64 1.52
CA LEU A 17 0.85 6.72 2.06
C LEU A 17 0.62 6.37 3.55
N SER A 18 0.22 7.35 4.36
CA SER A 18 0.02 7.14 5.81
C SER A 18 -1.01 6.05 6.10
N THR A 19 -2.08 5.96 5.30
CA THR A 19 -3.10 4.91 5.45
C THR A 19 -2.71 3.58 4.82
N ILE A 20 -1.83 3.56 3.83
CA ILE A 20 -1.32 2.34 3.21
C ILE A 20 -0.34 1.64 4.16
N ARG A 21 0.54 2.42 4.81
CA ARG A 21 1.60 1.91 5.69
C ARG A 21 1.08 1.08 6.85
N ASP A 22 -0.06 1.48 7.42
CA ASP A 22 -0.66 0.86 8.60
C ASP A 22 -1.60 -0.31 8.26
N ALA A 23 -1.73 -0.68 6.98
CA ALA A 23 -2.58 -1.79 6.57
C ALA A 23 -1.94 -3.14 6.89
N ASP A 24 -2.75 -4.08 7.40
CA ASP A 24 -2.33 -5.46 7.63
C ASP A 24 -1.93 -6.18 6.33
N THR A 25 -2.52 -5.79 5.20
CA THR A 25 -2.21 -6.30 3.87
C THR A 25 -2.48 -5.21 2.84
N ILE A 26 -1.53 -5.02 1.94
CA ILE A 26 -1.62 -4.13 0.79
C ILE A 26 -1.69 -5.00 -0.47
N MET A 27 -2.55 -4.60 -1.41
CA MET A 27 -2.70 -5.25 -2.71
C MET A 27 -2.53 -4.19 -3.79
N VAL A 28 -1.50 -4.34 -4.62
CA VAL A 28 -1.27 -3.46 -5.78
C VAL A 28 -2.01 -4.06 -6.96
N ILE A 29 -2.86 -3.25 -7.58
CA ILE A 29 -3.67 -3.64 -8.73
C ILE A 29 -3.14 -2.92 -9.97
N GLY A 30 -2.95 -3.67 -11.05
CA GLY A 30 -2.59 -3.16 -12.37
C GLY A 30 -3.07 -4.13 -13.44
N ASP A 31 -3.46 -3.62 -14.60
CA ASP A 31 -3.95 -4.41 -15.73
C ASP A 31 -5.11 -5.37 -15.41
N GLY A 32 -5.91 -5.04 -14.39
CA GLY A 32 -7.04 -5.87 -13.93
C GLY A 32 -6.64 -7.03 -13.01
N GLU A 33 -5.37 -7.14 -12.62
CA GLU A 33 -4.83 -8.21 -11.80
C GLU A 33 -4.13 -7.68 -10.52
N ILE A 34 -3.89 -8.57 -9.56
CA ILE A 34 -3.12 -8.26 -8.35
C ILE A 34 -1.64 -8.50 -8.67
N LEU A 35 -0.89 -7.42 -8.87
CA LEU A 35 0.53 -7.46 -9.19
C LEU A 35 1.37 -7.82 -7.96
N GLU A 36 1.03 -7.23 -6.82
CA GLU A 36 1.76 -7.45 -5.56
C GLU A 36 0.79 -7.56 -4.39
N ARG A 37 1.17 -8.39 -3.40
CA ARG A 37 0.47 -8.52 -2.12
C ARG A 37 1.46 -8.72 -0.98
N GLY A 38 1.26 -8.01 0.12
CA GLY A 38 2.08 -8.13 1.32
C GLY A 38 1.90 -6.98 2.28
N THR A 39 2.71 -6.94 3.32
CA THR A 39 2.84 -5.80 4.23
C THR A 39 3.65 -4.67 3.59
N HIS A 40 3.57 -3.45 4.15
CA HIS A 40 4.38 -2.33 3.68
C HIS A 40 5.88 -2.68 3.61
N LYS A 41 6.40 -3.34 4.65
CA LYS A 41 7.82 -3.70 4.73
C LYS A 41 8.22 -4.67 3.61
N GLU A 42 7.47 -5.76 3.44
CA GLU A 42 7.76 -6.77 2.42
C GLU A 42 7.75 -6.18 1.01
N LEU A 43 6.76 -5.33 0.71
CA LEU A 43 6.65 -4.70 -0.61
C LEU A 43 7.73 -3.64 -0.86
N MET A 44 8.18 -2.93 0.17
CA MET A 44 9.32 -2.01 0.05
C MET A 44 10.65 -2.74 -0.21
N GLU A 45 10.82 -3.94 0.35
CA GLU A 45 12.01 -4.77 0.12
C GLU A 45 12.08 -5.33 -1.31
N LYS A 46 10.94 -5.58 -1.95
CA LYS A 46 10.88 -6.06 -3.34
C LYS A 46 11.35 -5.04 -4.37
N ARG A 47 11.19 -3.74 -4.07
CA ARG A 47 11.55 -2.63 -4.96
C ARG A 47 10.86 -2.70 -6.34
N GLU A 48 9.63 -3.20 -6.37
CA GLU A 48 8.78 -3.30 -7.56
C GLU A 48 7.77 -2.12 -7.61
N ARG A 49 6.57 -2.34 -8.17
CA ARG A 49 5.59 -1.30 -8.47
C ARG A 49 5.13 -0.53 -7.23
N TYR A 50 4.93 -1.23 -6.12
CA TYR A 50 4.60 -0.62 -4.84
C TYR A 50 5.68 0.39 -4.41
N TYR A 51 6.95 0.00 -4.50
CA TYR A 51 8.07 0.83 -4.11
C TYR A 51 8.16 2.10 -4.95
N GLU A 52 8.01 1.97 -6.27
CA GLU A 52 7.95 3.13 -7.18
C GLU A 52 6.84 4.11 -6.78
N MET A 53 5.63 3.61 -6.50
CA MET A 53 4.51 4.46 -6.06
C MET A 53 4.82 5.20 -4.75
N VAL A 54 5.50 4.54 -3.81
CA VAL A 54 5.88 5.15 -2.53
C VAL A 54 6.96 6.22 -2.72
N MET A 55 7.99 5.95 -3.51
CA MET A 55 9.08 6.89 -3.78
C MET A 55 8.57 8.15 -4.49
N SER A 56 7.62 7.97 -5.42
CA SER A 56 6.94 9.07 -6.11
C SER A 56 6.16 9.98 -5.17
N GLN A 57 5.44 9.41 -4.21
CA GLN A 57 4.72 10.19 -3.20
C GLN A 57 5.64 10.92 -2.22
N LEU A 58 6.87 10.43 -2.03
CA LEU A 58 7.87 11.07 -1.17
C LEU A 58 8.71 12.11 -1.91
N GLY A 59 8.57 12.22 -3.24
CA GLY A 59 9.43 13.06 -4.07
C GLY A 59 10.89 12.59 -4.09
N LEU A 60 11.12 11.28 -3.94
CA LEU A 60 12.44 10.64 -3.96
C LEU A 60 12.74 9.93 -5.28
N ASP A 61 11.80 9.99 -6.23
CA ASP A 61 12.07 9.71 -7.64
C ASP A 61 12.84 10.93 -8.20
N ALA A 62 14.14 10.75 -8.44
CA ALA A 62 15.07 11.64 -9.16
C ALA A 62 14.66 13.12 -9.37
#